data_AF-A0A327J4F2-F1
#
_entry.id   AF-A0A327J4F2-F1
#
_cell.length_a   1.000
_cell.length_b   1.000
_cell.length_c   1.000
_cell.angle_alpha   90.00
_cell.angle_beta   90.00
_cell.angle_gamma   90.00
#
_symmetry.space_group_name_H-M   'P 1'
#
loop_
_entity.id
_entity.type
_entity.pdbx_description
1 polymer ?
#
loop_
_entity_poly.entity_id
_entity_poly.type
_entity_poly.pdbx_seq_one_letter_code
_entity_poly.pdbx_strand_id
1 'polypeptide(L)'
;MKSVELLAPAKNLEIAIAAINSGADAIYIGAQSFGARKNAPNPLSDIEKLVNYAHKFYVKIHVVINTILNDSELSEAVTLINKLYDIGVDAIIVQDMGLIEMAAEGKLPPIQLHASTQCNNRTLEKAKFFEEVGVSRVILARELSVDKISEICNSVSCEVETFIHGALCVSYSGQCYFSYANGGRSANRGECAQPCRKKYSLIDANGKVILKDKYLLSLKDFNASKSIAKLINCGVKSFKIEGRLKDINYVKNVVAYYNILINEYANRVSSGKVFLDFEPNVDKTFNRGYTDYFLNGRGQCFNFLSPKSRGEKLGKIKRIFHNYFEIDAKLNPQDGVCYISDGEMKGFLVNKVEGNKVYPNKMEGLKSGLLLYRNFDSSFEKALSISKTVRKIKVDFTLRDRKLTAKDEDNNVVFLDIPKGETPNNLEKLKSNITTQLSKTGDSDFYTGNISIRDESIPFLPVSKINELRRQILSLLMDERLKNYKRIAQKHIKYAKFPEEKMDYRANVYNKMAMEFYQKCQCEVSEMALESQVKIPSNIELMRTKHCLKFASGMCGKPCGKLYLQDVKGKKYPLGFDCKNCEMVVYSP
;
A
#
# COMPACT_ATOMS: atom_id res chain seq x y z
N MET A 1 15.58 -18.56 3.20
CA MET A 1 14.21 -18.05 3.46
C MET A 1 13.53 -17.75 2.11
N LYS A 2 12.19 -17.72 2.04
CA LYS A 2 11.46 -17.30 0.82
C LYS A 2 11.75 -15.81 0.56
N SER A 3 11.84 -15.39 -0.70
CA SER A 3 11.90 -13.96 -1.05
C SER A 3 10.50 -13.40 -1.28
N VAL A 4 10.24 -12.21 -0.74
CA VAL A 4 8.94 -11.53 -0.83
C VAL A 4 9.11 -10.04 -1.11
N GLU A 5 8.05 -9.42 -1.63
CA GLU A 5 7.98 -8.00 -1.98
C GLU A 5 7.13 -7.22 -0.95
N LEU A 6 7.65 -6.10 -0.45
CA LEU A 6 6.88 -5.05 0.23
C LEU A 6 6.50 -3.97 -0.78
N LEU A 7 5.22 -3.92 -1.13
CA LEU A 7 4.67 -2.97 -2.08
C LEU A 7 4.12 -1.74 -1.34
N ALA A 8 4.80 -0.61 -1.49
CA ALA A 8 4.44 0.65 -0.84
C ALA A 8 3.66 1.60 -1.76
N PRO A 9 2.70 2.37 -1.22
CA PRO A 9 1.98 3.39 -1.96
C PRO A 9 2.82 4.66 -2.09
N ALA A 10 2.61 5.38 -3.19
CA ALA A 10 3.06 6.76 -3.30
C ALA A 10 1.97 7.69 -3.83
N LYS A 11 1.85 8.86 -3.21
CA LYS A 11 1.02 9.96 -3.73
C LYS A 11 1.74 10.70 -4.86
N ASN A 12 3.04 10.90 -4.70
CA ASN A 12 3.92 11.63 -5.61
C ASN A 12 5.36 11.08 -5.57
N LEU A 13 6.25 11.62 -6.43
CA LEU A 13 7.66 11.24 -6.53
C LEU A 13 8.41 11.31 -5.19
N GLU A 14 8.24 12.40 -4.43
CA GLU A 14 8.91 12.59 -3.14
C GLU A 14 8.58 11.47 -2.15
N ILE A 15 7.30 11.13 -2.03
CA ILE A 15 6.82 10.06 -1.15
C ILE A 15 7.29 8.68 -1.65
N ALA A 16 7.37 8.48 -2.96
CA ALA A 16 7.90 7.24 -3.54
C ALA A 16 9.37 7.03 -3.17
N ILE A 17 10.20 8.07 -3.32
CA ILE A 17 11.62 8.03 -2.91
C ILE A 17 11.75 7.76 -1.40
N ALA A 18 10.92 8.41 -0.57
CA ALA A 18 10.90 8.17 0.86
C ALA A 18 10.51 6.72 1.21
N ALA A 19 9.56 6.13 0.50
CA ALA A 19 9.17 4.73 0.66
C ALA A 19 10.31 3.77 0.28
N ILE A 20 11.01 4.03 -0.84
CA ILE A 20 12.18 3.25 -1.27
C ILE A 20 13.26 3.29 -0.18
N ASN A 21 13.58 4.48 0.31
CA ASN A 21 14.57 4.67 1.37
C ASN A 21 14.16 4.04 2.70
N SER A 22 12.86 3.86 2.93
CA SER A 22 12.33 3.19 4.13
C SER A 22 12.24 1.66 3.99
N GLY A 23 12.57 1.11 2.81
CA GLY A 23 12.66 -0.34 2.58
C GLY A 23 11.58 -0.95 1.69
N ALA A 24 10.87 -0.17 0.88
CA ALA A 24 9.96 -0.74 -0.12
C ALA A 24 10.71 -1.53 -1.19
N ASP A 25 10.20 -2.70 -1.60
CA ASP A 25 10.73 -3.46 -2.74
C ASP A 25 10.06 -3.11 -4.06
N ALA A 26 8.87 -2.53 -3.97
CA ALA A 26 8.13 -2.03 -5.10
C ALA A 26 7.30 -0.81 -4.69
N ILE A 27 7.05 0.08 -5.63
CA ILE A 27 6.17 1.23 -5.47
C ILE A 27 4.96 1.06 -6.38
N TYR A 28 3.76 1.32 -5.86
CA TYR A 28 2.60 1.56 -6.71
C TYR A 28 2.13 3.01 -6.69
N ILE A 29 2.00 3.60 -7.87
CA ILE A 29 1.70 5.03 -8.08
C ILE A 29 0.67 5.22 -9.20
N GLY A 30 -0.09 6.32 -9.17
CA GLY A 30 -0.99 6.71 -10.26
C GLY A 30 -0.30 7.57 -11.30
N ALA A 31 -0.54 7.28 -12.58
CA ALA A 31 -0.22 8.20 -13.66
C ALA A 31 -1.19 9.39 -13.70
N GLN A 32 -1.08 10.23 -14.73
CA GLN A 32 -1.92 11.42 -14.91
C GLN A 32 -3.43 11.13 -14.94
N SER A 33 -3.83 9.94 -15.38
CA SER A 33 -5.24 9.53 -15.56
C SER A 33 -5.48 8.06 -15.18
N PHE A 34 -6.75 7.65 -15.12
CA PHE A 34 -7.22 6.26 -15.04
C PHE A 34 -6.87 5.46 -13.77
N GLY A 35 -6.33 6.12 -12.75
CA GLY A 35 -6.18 5.54 -11.42
C GLY A 35 -7.45 5.74 -10.57
N ALA A 36 -7.77 4.80 -9.68
CA ALA A 36 -8.92 4.89 -8.75
C ALA A 36 -8.82 6.02 -7.68
N ARG A 37 -7.93 7.01 -7.87
CA ARG A 37 -7.82 8.25 -7.09
C ARG A 37 -7.51 9.40 -8.04
N LYS A 38 -8.54 10.07 -8.55
CA LYS A 38 -8.42 11.18 -9.51
C LYS A 38 -7.59 12.38 -8.99
N ASN A 39 -7.51 12.56 -7.67
CA ASN A 39 -6.87 13.71 -7.03
C ASN A 39 -5.37 13.53 -6.72
N ALA A 40 -4.69 12.53 -7.29
CA ALA A 40 -3.25 12.35 -7.13
C ALA A 40 -2.59 11.91 -8.47
N PRO A 41 -2.71 12.73 -9.53
CA PRO A 41 -2.06 12.46 -10.81
C PRO A 41 -0.56 12.72 -10.72
N ASN A 42 0.24 11.95 -11.46
CA ASN A 42 1.68 12.18 -11.62
C ASN A 42 2.03 12.33 -13.11
N PRO A 43 2.80 13.36 -13.49
CA PRO A 43 3.28 13.50 -14.86
C PRO A 43 4.27 12.39 -15.20
N LEU A 44 4.38 12.05 -16.50
CA LEU A 44 5.29 11.01 -16.97
C LEU A 44 6.75 11.29 -16.59
N SER A 45 7.17 12.56 -16.59
CA SER A 45 8.53 12.96 -16.20
C SER A 45 8.86 12.65 -14.74
N ASP A 46 7.87 12.68 -13.83
CA ASP A 46 8.08 12.29 -12.44
C ASP A 46 8.13 10.76 -12.29
N ILE A 47 7.37 10.03 -13.10
CA ILE A 47 7.46 8.56 -13.16
C ILE A 47 8.82 8.12 -13.69
N GLU A 48 9.35 8.80 -14.70
CA GLU A 48 10.69 8.53 -15.24
C GLU A 48 11.79 8.77 -14.20
N LYS A 49 11.76 9.90 -13.49
CA LYS A 49 12.67 10.15 -12.35
C LYS A 49 12.56 9.06 -11.28
N LEU A 50 11.34 8.60 -10.99
CA LEU A 50 11.11 7.53 -10.03
C LEU A 50 11.71 6.21 -10.50
N VAL A 51 11.48 5.82 -11.75
CA VAL A 51 12.05 4.59 -12.35
C VAL A 51 13.57 4.61 -12.25
N ASN A 52 14.20 5.71 -12.70
CA ASN A 52 15.65 5.89 -12.66
C ASN A 52 16.21 5.81 -11.23
N TYR A 53 15.47 6.30 -10.23
CA TYR A 53 15.87 6.20 -8.83
C TYR A 53 15.68 4.78 -8.26
N ALA A 54 14.55 4.15 -8.56
CA ALA A 54 14.16 2.87 -7.99
C ALA A 54 14.99 1.69 -8.51
N HIS A 55 15.26 1.67 -9.82
CA HIS A 55 16.00 0.58 -10.47
C HIS A 55 17.45 0.49 -9.98
N LYS A 56 18.03 1.56 -9.42
CA LYS A 56 19.31 1.49 -8.69
C LYS A 56 19.27 0.45 -7.58
N PHE A 57 18.15 0.29 -6.89
CA PHE A 57 17.98 -0.64 -5.77
C PHE A 57 17.25 -1.92 -6.19
N TYR A 58 17.07 -2.16 -7.50
CA TYR A 58 16.21 -3.22 -8.04
C TYR A 58 14.77 -3.15 -7.48
N VAL A 59 14.30 -1.93 -7.19
CA VAL A 59 12.93 -1.69 -6.74
C VAL A 59 12.02 -1.51 -7.94
N LYS A 60 10.92 -2.26 -7.98
CA LYS A 60 9.97 -2.25 -9.11
C LYS A 60 8.98 -1.09 -9.03
N ILE A 61 8.59 -0.56 -10.17
CA ILE A 61 7.57 0.48 -10.31
C ILE A 61 6.33 -0.10 -10.97
N HIS A 62 5.22 -0.09 -10.23
CA HIS A 62 3.90 -0.51 -10.70
C HIS A 62 2.99 0.72 -10.88
N VAL A 63 2.37 0.86 -12.04
CA VAL A 63 1.41 1.96 -12.28
C VAL A 63 -0.01 1.45 -12.24
N VAL A 64 -0.89 2.15 -11.54
CA VAL A 64 -2.32 1.81 -11.44
C VAL A 64 -3.13 2.46 -12.57
N ILE A 65 -3.74 1.63 -13.42
CA ILE A 65 -4.73 2.00 -14.44
C ILE A 65 -5.95 1.10 -14.17
N ASN A 66 -6.59 1.35 -13.04
CA ASN A 66 -7.50 0.41 -12.39
C ASN A 66 -8.90 0.96 -12.16
N THR A 67 -9.36 1.80 -13.09
CA THR A 67 -10.77 2.23 -13.21
C THR A 67 -11.45 1.49 -14.36
N ILE A 68 -12.79 1.51 -14.41
CA ILE A 68 -13.52 1.18 -15.64
C ILE A 68 -13.32 2.32 -16.66
N LEU A 69 -13.18 1.96 -17.93
CA LEU A 69 -12.87 2.88 -19.03
C LEU A 69 -13.98 2.82 -20.09
N ASN A 70 -14.37 3.98 -20.64
CA ASN A 70 -15.16 4.00 -21.87
C ASN A 70 -14.27 3.72 -23.09
N ASP A 71 -14.86 3.57 -24.29
CA ASP A 71 -14.11 3.23 -25.51
C ASP A 71 -12.99 4.25 -25.85
N SER A 72 -13.23 5.55 -25.64
CA SER A 72 -12.21 6.60 -25.86
C SER A 72 -11.09 6.51 -24.83
N GLU A 73 -11.46 6.38 -23.55
CA GLU A 73 -10.53 6.27 -22.43
C GLU A 73 -9.66 5.01 -22.54
N LEU A 74 -10.18 3.91 -23.08
CA LEU A 74 -9.41 2.68 -23.33
C LEU A 74 -8.28 2.93 -24.34
N SER A 75 -8.58 3.63 -25.43
CA SER A 75 -7.59 3.98 -26.46
C SER A 75 -6.49 4.90 -25.91
N GLU A 76 -6.88 5.88 -25.08
CA GLU A 76 -5.95 6.75 -24.37
C GLU A 76 -5.09 5.98 -23.35
N ALA A 77 -5.68 5.02 -22.63
CA ALA A 77 -4.99 4.18 -21.67
C ALA A 77 -3.94 3.29 -22.35
N VAL A 78 -4.23 2.70 -23.52
CA VAL A 78 -3.25 1.94 -24.31
C VAL A 78 -2.06 2.82 -24.71
N THR A 79 -2.33 4.06 -25.17
CA THR A 79 -1.26 5.02 -25.51
C THR A 79 -0.41 5.36 -24.29
N LEU A 80 -1.04 5.56 -23.13
CA LEU A 80 -0.35 5.82 -21.88
C LEU A 80 0.52 4.63 -21.45
N ILE A 81 0.03 3.39 -21.55
CA ILE A 81 0.76 2.17 -21.19
C ILE A 81 2.03 2.01 -22.05
N ASN A 82 1.96 2.29 -23.35
CA ASN A 82 3.12 2.27 -24.22
C ASN A 82 4.21 3.25 -23.74
N LYS A 83 3.84 4.51 -23.45
CA LYS A 83 4.78 5.50 -22.91
C LYS A 83 5.37 5.08 -21.56
N LEU A 84 4.56 4.49 -20.68
CA LEU A 84 5.04 3.98 -19.38
C LEU A 84 6.02 2.82 -19.55
N TYR A 85 5.77 1.94 -20.51
CA TYR A 85 6.69 0.86 -20.85
C TYR A 85 8.02 1.39 -21.39
N ASP A 86 8.01 2.41 -22.25
CA ASP A 86 9.24 3.03 -22.76
C ASP A 86 10.06 3.69 -21.65
N ILE A 87 9.39 4.30 -20.67
CA ILE A 87 10.01 4.88 -19.47
C ILE A 87 10.68 3.82 -18.57
N GLY A 88 10.28 2.55 -18.68
CA GLY A 88 10.83 1.47 -17.85
C GLY A 88 9.91 1.01 -16.72
N VAL A 89 8.62 1.37 -16.70
CA VAL A 89 7.66 0.82 -15.74
C VAL A 89 7.61 -0.70 -15.85
N ASP A 90 7.51 -1.38 -14.69
CA ASP A 90 7.61 -2.83 -14.58
C ASP A 90 6.26 -3.54 -14.75
N ALA A 91 5.19 -2.95 -14.22
CA ALA A 91 3.84 -3.54 -14.30
C ALA A 91 2.71 -2.51 -14.29
N ILE A 92 1.57 -2.89 -14.86
CA ILE A 92 0.31 -2.16 -14.76
C ILE A 92 -0.67 -2.96 -13.90
N ILE A 93 -1.24 -2.30 -12.88
CA ILE A 93 -2.34 -2.84 -12.09
C ILE A 93 -3.64 -2.44 -12.77
N VAL A 94 -4.38 -3.42 -13.30
CA VAL A 94 -5.56 -3.22 -14.16
C VAL A 94 -6.84 -3.76 -13.52
N GLN A 95 -7.96 -3.11 -13.83
CA GLN A 95 -9.31 -3.59 -13.46
C GLN A 95 -10.13 -3.92 -14.71
N ASP A 96 -10.07 -3.02 -15.70
CA ASP A 96 -10.89 -3.09 -16.91
C ASP A 96 -10.45 -4.27 -17.80
N MET A 97 -11.39 -5.17 -18.12
CA MET A 97 -11.12 -6.34 -18.96
C MET A 97 -10.79 -5.95 -20.40
N GLY A 98 -11.18 -4.75 -20.85
CA GLY A 98 -10.80 -4.22 -22.15
C GLY A 98 -9.30 -4.03 -22.26
N LEU A 99 -8.58 -3.70 -21.18
CA LEU A 99 -7.11 -3.66 -21.21
C LEU A 99 -6.48 -5.06 -21.35
N ILE A 100 -7.13 -6.09 -20.80
CA ILE A 100 -6.68 -7.47 -20.96
C ILE A 100 -6.96 -7.94 -22.39
N GLU A 101 -8.10 -7.57 -22.98
CA GLU A 101 -8.39 -7.80 -24.40
C GLU A 101 -7.34 -7.16 -25.30
N MET A 102 -7.03 -5.87 -25.07
CA MET A 102 -6.02 -5.16 -25.87
C MET A 102 -4.64 -5.82 -25.75
N ALA A 103 -4.32 -6.44 -24.60
CA ALA A 103 -3.10 -7.24 -24.45
C ALA A 103 -3.16 -8.57 -25.21
N ALA A 104 -4.31 -9.26 -25.20
CA ALA A 104 -4.54 -10.49 -25.96
C ALA A 104 -4.40 -10.25 -27.48
N GLU A 105 -4.88 -9.10 -27.96
CA GLU A 105 -4.77 -8.67 -29.36
C GLU A 105 -3.38 -8.13 -29.74
N GLY A 106 -2.42 -8.12 -28.81
CA GLY A 106 -1.05 -7.65 -29.06
C GLY A 106 -0.91 -6.13 -29.20
N LYS A 107 -1.88 -5.36 -28.70
CA LYS A 107 -1.87 -3.88 -28.73
C LYS A 107 -1.16 -3.24 -27.53
N LEU A 108 -0.84 -4.02 -26.50
CA LEU A 108 0.00 -3.59 -25.39
C LEU A 108 1.44 -4.10 -25.57
N PRO A 109 2.46 -3.34 -25.12
CA PRO A 109 3.82 -3.84 -25.02
C PRO A 109 3.89 -5.02 -24.03
N PRO A 110 4.99 -5.79 -23.96
CA PRO A 110 5.12 -6.95 -23.06
C PRO A 110 5.31 -6.56 -21.58
N ILE A 111 4.50 -5.62 -21.08
CA ILE A 111 4.48 -5.12 -19.71
C ILE A 111 3.60 -6.00 -18.82
N GLN A 112 4.05 -6.32 -17.61
CA GLN A 112 3.30 -7.20 -16.72
C GLN A 112 1.93 -6.61 -16.36
N LEU A 113 0.89 -7.44 -16.43
CA LEU A 113 -0.46 -7.08 -15.98
C LEU A 113 -0.76 -7.75 -14.65
N HIS A 114 -1.17 -6.94 -13.67
CA HIS A 114 -1.60 -7.39 -12.35
C HIS A 114 -3.11 -7.19 -12.22
N ALA A 115 -3.85 -8.27 -11.97
CA ALA A 115 -5.28 -8.21 -11.73
C ALA A 115 -5.56 -7.50 -10.40
N SER A 116 -6.08 -6.27 -10.48
CA SER A 116 -6.39 -5.41 -9.34
C SER A 116 -7.34 -6.09 -8.37
N THR A 117 -7.25 -5.74 -7.08
CA THR A 117 -8.28 -6.09 -6.09
C THR A 117 -9.68 -5.62 -6.50
N GLN A 118 -9.76 -4.61 -7.38
CA GLN A 118 -11.01 -4.15 -7.97
C GLN A 118 -11.64 -5.13 -8.99
N CYS A 119 -10.93 -6.19 -9.41
CA CYS A 119 -11.49 -7.29 -10.20
C CYS A 119 -12.32 -8.28 -9.35
N ASN A 120 -12.56 -7.97 -8.07
CA ASN A 120 -13.32 -8.81 -7.15
C ASN A 120 -12.66 -10.18 -6.87
N ASN A 121 -11.32 -10.21 -6.77
CA ASN A 121 -10.53 -11.44 -6.58
C ASN A 121 -10.71 -12.03 -5.18
N ARG A 122 -11.79 -12.81 -5.00
CA ARG A 122 -12.19 -13.39 -3.70
C ARG A 122 -12.26 -14.91 -3.65
N THR A 123 -12.30 -15.56 -4.80
CA THR A 123 -12.51 -17.01 -4.91
C THR A 123 -11.33 -17.66 -5.59
N LEU A 124 -11.19 -18.97 -5.40
CA LEU A 124 -10.13 -19.76 -6.02
C LEU A 124 -10.31 -19.81 -7.53
N GLU A 125 -11.54 -19.99 -7.99
CA GLU A 125 -11.92 -20.08 -9.40
C GLU A 125 -11.53 -18.80 -10.13
N LYS A 126 -11.73 -17.64 -9.48
CA LYS A 126 -11.32 -16.35 -10.05
C LYS A 126 -9.80 -16.21 -10.17
N ALA A 127 -9.05 -16.69 -9.18
CA ALA A 127 -7.59 -16.67 -9.23
C ALA A 127 -7.05 -17.61 -10.33
N LYS A 128 -7.61 -18.81 -10.46
CA LYS A 128 -7.29 -19.77 -11.52
C LYS A 128 -7.61 -19.21 -12.91
N PHE A 129 -8.78 -18.59 -13.08
CA PHE A 129 -9.14 -17.92 -14.33
C PHE A 129 -8.07 -16.91 -14.76
N PHE A 130 -7.64 -16.04 -13.84
CA PHE A 130 -6.62 -15.05 -14.14
C PHE A 130 -5.25 -15.68 -14.47
N GLU A 131 -4.87 -16.74 -13.77
CA GLU A 131 -3.68 -17.52 -14.10
C GLU A 131 -3.75 -18.11 -15.52
N GLU A 132 -4.87 -18.74 -15.88
CA GLU A 132 -5.07 -19.35 -17.20
C GLU A 132 -5.07 -18.30 -18.33
N VAL A 133 -5.65 -17.13 -18.07
CA VAL A 133 -5.55 -15.94 -18.93
C VAL A 133 -4.10 -15.48 -19.08
N GLY A 134 -3.25 -15.73 -18.08
CA GLY A 134 -1.82 -15.47 -18.13
C GLY A 134 -1.39 -14.20 -17.40
N VAL A 135 -2.23 -13.58 -16.56
CA VAL A 135 -1.78 -12.40 -15.80
C VAL A 135 -0.64 -12.76 -14.86
N SER A 136 0.29 -11.83 -14.65
CA SER A 136 1.49 -12.09 -13.86
C SER A 136 1.22 -12.20 -12.36
N ARG A 137 0.18 -11.49 -11.88
CA ARG A 137 -0.15 -11.40 -10.45
C ARG A 137 -1.64 -11.18 -10.22
N VAL A 138 -2.18 -11.83 -9.19
CA VAL A 138 -3.55 -11.63 -8.70
C VAL A 138 -3.51 -10.94 -7.33
N ILE A 139 -4.15 -9.76 -7.25
CA ILE A 139 -4.25 -8.99 -6.01
C ILE A 139 -5.56 -9.34 -5.33
N LEU A 140 -5.49 -10.04 -4.20
CA LEU A 140 -6.68 -10.52 -3.49
C LEU A 140 -7.45 -9.38 -2.80
N ALA A 141 -8.74 -9.61 -2.55
CA ALA A 141 -9.54 -8.75 -1.70
C ALA A 141 -9.12 -8.87 -0.22
N ARG A 142 -9.57 -7.94 0.63
CA ARG A 142 -9.14 -7.86 2.05
C ARG A 142 -9.98 -8.73 2.98
N GLU A 143 -11.13 -9.17 2.50
CA GLU A 143 -12.16 -9.92 3.22
C GLU A 143 -11.93 -11.44 3.30
N LEU A 144 -10.77 -11.94 2.86
CA LEU A 144 -10.43 -13.36 2.91
C LEU A 144 -9.77 -13.74 4.25
N SER A 145 -9.98 -14.98 4.67
CA SER A 145 -9.22 -15.59 5.76
C SER A 145 -7.84 -16.07 5.30
N VAL A 146 -6.92 -16.29 6.25
CA VAL A 146 -5.60 -16.88 5.97
C VAL A 146 -5.74 -18.25 5.29
N ASP A 147 -6.72 -19.06 5.70
CA ASP A 147 -6.95 -20.38 5.11
C ASP A 147 -7.32 -20.28 3.61
N LYS A 148 -8.21 -19.34 3.27
CA LYS A 148 -8.59 -19.11 1.87
C LYS A 148 -7.45 -18.53 1.04
N ILE A 149 -6.63 -17.65 1.64
CA ILE A 149 -5.41 -17.15 0.99
C ILE A 149 -4.44 -18.31 0.74
N SER A 150 -4.25 -19.20 1.72
CA SER A 150 -3.39 -20.39 1.59
C SER A 150 -3.88 -21.34 0.51
N GLU A 151 -5.18 -21.60 0.45
CA GLU A 151 -5.81 -22.43 -0.58
C GLU A 151 -5.52 -21.87 -1.98
N ILE A 152 -5.67 -20.56 -2.17
CA ILE A 152 -5.35 -19.89 -3.44
C ILE A 152 -3.87 -20.02 -3.76
N CYS A 153 -2.98 -19.63 -2.84
CA CYS A 153 -1.53 -19.69 -3.07
C CYS A 153 -1.02 -21.11 -3.40
N ASN A 154 -1.64 -22.16 -2.86
CA ASN A 154 -1.27 -23.54 -3.12
C ASN A 154 -1.85 -24.09 -4.44
N SER A 155 -2.81 -23.38 -5.04
CA SER A 155 -3.57 -23.84 -6.20
C SER A 155 -3.26 -23.09 -7.49
N VAL A 156 -2.46 -22.01 -7.41
CA VAL A 156 -2.00 -21.22 -8.57
C VAL A 156 -0.49 -21.01 -8.50
N SER A 157 0.13 -20.91 -9.68
CA SER A 157 1.54 -20.58 -9.90
C SER A 157 1.79 -19.08 -10.14
N CYS A 158 0.78 -18.30 -10.56
CA CYS A 158 0.90 -16.85 -10.67
C CYS A 158 1.16 -16.19 -9.30
N GLU A 159 1.76 -15.00 -9.27
CA GLU A 159 2.03 -14.34 -8.00
C GLU A 159 0.73 -13.93 -7.29
N VAL A 160 0.66 -14.14 -5.99
CA VAL A 160 -0.45 -13.68 -5.14
C VAL A 160 0.00 -12.50 -4.29
N GLU A 161 -0.78 -11.41 -4.33
CA GLU A 161 -0.58 -10.20 -3.54
C GLU A 161 -1.72 -10.01 -2.55
N THR A 162 -1.39 -9.61 -1.32
CA THR A 162 -2.39 -9.30 -0.28
C THR A 162 -2.09 -7.95 0.36
N PHE A 163 -3.14 -7.26 0.82
CA PHE A 163 -2.94 -6.09 1.67
C PHE A 163 -2.47 -6.52 3.05
N ILE A 164 -1.69 -5.66 3.72
CA ILE A 164 -1.20 -5.86 5.09
C ILE A 164 -1.47 -4.66 6.01
N HIS A 165 -1.76 -3.48 5.46
CA HIS A 165 -1.97 -2.29 6.27
C HIS A 165 -2.86 -1.26 5.57
N GLY A 166 -3.50 -0.40 6.36
CA GLY A 166 -4.14 0.84 5.90
C GLY A 166 -5.66 0.77 5.85
N ALA A 167 -6.29 1.76 5.22
CA ALA A 167 -7.74 1.92 5.32
C ALA A 167 -8.52 0.77 4.65
N LEU A 168 -9.55 0.26 5.35
CA LEU A 168 -10.49 -0.71 4.78
C LEU A 168 -11.60 -0.04 3.97
N CYS A 169 -11.89 -0.61 2.81
CA CYS A 169 -13.16 -0.39 2.11
C CYS A 169 -14.22 -1.28 2.79
N VAL A 170 -15.42 -0.72 3.02
CA VAL A 170 -16.51 -1.51 3.59
C VAL A 170 -17.10 -2.47 2.57
N SER A 171 -17.19 -2.08 1.30
CA SER A 171 -17.74 -2.92 0.24
C SER A 171 -16.74 -3.98 -0.21
N TYR A 172 -17.25 -5.05 -0.84
CA TYR A 172 -16.45 -5.91 -1.70
C TYR A 172 -15.70 -5.11 -2.74
N SER A 173 -14.44 -5.49 -2.92
CA SER A 173 -13.48 -4.71 -3.69
C SER A 173 -13.91 -4.67 -5.16
N GLY A 174 -14.04 -3.45 -5.71
CA GLY A 174 -14.55 -3.22 -7.08
C GLY A 174 -16.05 -3.36 -7.26
N GLN A 175 -16.84 -3.49 -6.19
CA GLN A 175 -18.28 -3.79 -6.25
C GLN A 175 -19.10 -2.76 -5.44
N CYS A 176 -18.67 -1.49 -5.44
CA CYS A 176 -19.31 -0.42 -4.68
C CYS A 176 -19.93 0.63 -5.60
N TYR A 177 -21.25 0.56 -5.76
CA TYR A 177 -22.04 1.48 -6.57
C TYR A 177 -22.73 2.56 -5.72
N PHE A 178 -22.63 2.44 -4.39
CA PHE A 178 -23.35 3.31 -3.46
C PHE A 178 -23.01 4.80 -3.59
N SER A 179 -21.75 5.13 -3.92
CA SER A 179 -21.34 6.52 -4.17
C SER A 179 -21.96 7.08 -5.45
N TYR A 180 -21.98 6.29 -6.52
CA TYR A 180 -22.60 6.66 -7.79
C TYR A 180 -24.10 6.86 -7.61
N ALA A 181 -24.77 5.92 -6.92
CA ALA A 181 -26.20 5.99 -6.65
C ALA A 181 -26.67 7.13 -5.75
N ASN A 182 -25.76 7.74 -4.99
CA ASN A 182 -26.09 8.87 -4.12
C ASN A 182 -25.83 10.23 -4.78
N GLY A 183 -25.05 10.31 -5.85
CA GLY A 183 -24.69 11.60 -6.44
C GLY A 183 -23.75 11.57 -7.63
N GLY A 184 -23.80 10.52 -8.47
CA GLY A 184 -23.09 10.43 -9.75
C GLY A 184 -21.58 10.21 -9.66
N ARG A 185 -20.98 10.23 -8.47
CA ARG A 185 -19.54 10.04 -8.28
C ARG A 185 -19.18 8.56 -8.12
N SER A 186 -18.61 7.94 -9.15
CA SER A 186 -18.30 6.50 -9.13
C SER A 186 -17.01 6.17 -8.36
N ALA A 187 -17.09 5.14 -7.52
CA ALA A 187 -15.91 4.57 -6.88
C ALA A 187 -15.04 3.78 -7.85
N ASN A 188 -15.65 3.07 -8.80
CA ASN A 188 -14.97 2.30 -9.85
C ASN A 188 -14.32 3.19 -10.92
N ARG A 189 -14.62 4.49 -10.94
CA ARG A 189 -13.98 5.54 -11.75
C ARG A 189 -13.08 6.49 -10.95
N GLY A 190 -12.80 6.15 -9.69
CA GLY A 190 -11.83 6.88 -8.86
C GLY A 190 -12.33 8.18 -8.22
N GLU A 191 -13.64 8.39 -8.18
CA GLU A 191 -14.30 9.63 -7.71
C GLU A 191 -15.11 9.46 -6.41
N CYS A 192 -15.00 8.29 -5.75
CA CYS A 192 -15.73 7.91 -4.54
C CYS A 192 -15.90 9.06 -3.53
N ALA A 193 -17.15 9.40 -3.22
CA ALA A 193 -17.54 10.43 -2.24
C ALA A 193 -17.57 9.92 -0.79
N GLN A 194 -17.12 8.68 -0.55
CA GLN A 194 -17.05 8.02 0.76
C GLN A 194 -18.38 8.04 1.55
N PRO A 195 -19.52 7.59 0.97
CA PRO A 195 -20.80 7.56 1.68
C PRO A 195 -20.72 6.72 2.96
N CYS A 196 -19.89 5.67 2.97
CA CYS A 196 -19.63 4.83 4.14
C CYS A 196 -19.03 5.55 5.36
N ARG A 197 -18.56 6.80 5.21
CA ARG A 197 -18.03 7.63 6.30
C ARG A 197 -19.03 8.67 6.81
N LYS A 198 -20.29 8.65 6.33
CA LYS A 198 -21.38 9.51 6.82
C LYS A 198 -22.13 8.87 8.00
N LYS A 199 -22.92 9.68 8.70
CA LYS A 199 -23.84 9.22 9.76
C LYS A 199 -25.09 8.60 9.12
N TYR A 200 -25.58 7.53 9.73
CA TYR A 200 -26.81 6.82 9.39
C TYR A 200 -27.52 6.36 10.66
N SER A 201 -28.82 6.12 10.54
CA SER A 201 -29.62 5.40 11.53
C SER A 201 -29.98 4.01 11.01
N LEU A 202 -29.99 3.01 11.90
CA LEU A 202 -30.49 1.67 11.62
C LEU A 202 -31.92 1.61 12.13
N ILE A 203 -32.88 1.34 11.24
CA ILE A 203 -34.30 1.30 11.58
C ILE A 203 -34.93 -0.02 11.10
N ASP A 204 -36.02 -0.44 11.74
CA ASP A 204 -36.84 -1.56 11.26
C ASP A 204 -37.95 -1.11 10.29
N ALA A 205 -38.75 -2.07 9.82
CA ALA A 205 -39.88 -1.84 8.92
C ALA A 205 -40.98 -0.93 9.50
N ASN A 206 -41.12 -0.88 10.83
CA ASN A 206 -42.09 -0.03 11.52
C ASN A 206 -41.53 1.36 11.82
N GLY A 207 -40.28 1.64 11.41
CA GLY A 207 -39.61 2.91 11.66
C GLY A 207 -39.00 3.02 13.07
N LYS A 208 -38.97 1.94 13.86
CA LYS A 208 -38.31 1.94 15.17
C LYS A 208 -36.80 2.09 14.97
N VAL A 209 -36.21 3.06 15.65
CA VAL A 209 -34.77 3.31 15.59
C VAL A 209 -34.03 2.34 16.51
N ILE A 210 -33.12 1.56 15.94
CA ILE A 210 -32.25 0.61 16.64
C ILE A 210 -30.93 1.28 17.00
N LEU A 211 -30.32 1.97 16.04
CA LEU A 211 -29.12 2.80 16.24
C LEU A 211 -29.36 4.15 15.59
N LYS A 212 -29.13 5.24 16.34
CA LYS A 212 -29.38 6.60 15.87
C LYS A 212 -28.09 7.35 15.56
N ASP A 213 -28.01 7.92 14.36
CA ASP A 213 -27.00 8.90 13.93
C ASP A 213 -25.54 8.48 14.19
N LYS A 214 -25.20 7.24 13.81
CA LYS A 214 -23.85 6.66 13.98
C LYS A 214 -23.15 6.46 12.64
N TYR A 215 -21.83 6.31 12.67
CA TYR A 215 -21.03 5.97 11.49
C TYR A 215 -21.11 4.47 11.17
N LEU A 216 -22.32 4.00 10.84
CA LEU A 216 -22.67 2.57 10.78
C LEU A 216 -21.87 1.76 9.74
N LEU A 217 -21.33 2.40 8.71
CA LEU A 217 -20.54 1.75 7.67
C LEU A 217 -19.03 2.03 7.78
N SER A 218 -18.61 2.72 8.83
CA SER A 218 -17.21 3.13 9.01
C SER A 218 -16.39 2.02 9.66
N LEU A 219 -15.39 1.53 8.91
CA LEU A 219 -14.46 0.51 9.39
C LEU A 219 -13.24 1.11 10.11
N LYS A 220 -12.65 0.28 10.99
CA LYS A 220 -11.27 0.42 11.49
C LYS A 220 -10.28 0.23 10.32
N ASP A 221 -9.02 0.54 10.54
CA ASP A 221 -7.96 0.33 9.54
C ASP A 221 -7.40 -1.11 9.66
N PHE A 222 -6.96 -1.67 8.54
CA PHE A 222 -6.39 -3.00 8.45
C PHE A 222 -4.97 -3.04 9.02
N ASN A 223 -4.65 -4.11 9.73
CA ASN A 223 -3.31 -4.38 10.23
C ASN A 223 -3.09 -5.90 10.31
N ALA A 224 -2.17 -6.39 9.49
CA ALA A 224 -1.80 -7.79 9.41
C ALA A 224 -0.44 -8.09 10.06
N SER A 225 0.16 -7.17 10.84
CA SER A 225 1.48 -7.36 11.45
C SER A 225 1.60 -8.69 12.18
N LYS A 226 0.56 -9.08 12.95
CA LYS A 226 0.51 -10.35 13.69
C LYS A 226 0.37 -11.60 12.81
N SER A 227 0.05 -11.43 11.53
CA SER A 227 -0.17 -12.51 10.57
C SER A 227 0.90 -12.57 9.49
N ILE A 228 1.91 -11.70 9.50
CA ILE A 228 2.95 -11.63 8.45
C ILE A 228 3.65 -12.98 8.26
N ALA A 229 4.14 -13.60 9.33
CA ALA A 229 4.79 -14.91 9.26
C ALA A 229 3.88 -15.97 8.63
N LYS A 230 2.59 -16.02 9.01
CA LYS A 230 1.61 -16.96 8.43
C LYS A 230 1.41 -16.71 6.94
N LEU A 231 1.23 -15.45 6.53
CA LEU A 231 1.00 -15.10 5.12
C LEU A 231 2.22 -15.42 4.24
N ILE A 232 3.44 -15.20 4.74
CA ILE A 232 4.69 -15.62 4.07
C ILE A 232 4.72 -17.14 3.89
N ASN A 233 4.35 -17.88 4.93
CA ASN A 233 4.31 -19.34 4.90
C ASN A 233 3.27 -19.87 3.90
N CYS A 234 2.09 -19.23 3.81
CA CYS A 234 1.05 -19.54 2.82
C CYS A 234 1.53 -19.40 1.37
N GLY A 235 2.59 -18.61 1.11
CA GLY A 235 3.12 -18.42 -0.23
C GLY A 235 2.77 -17.08 -0.88
N VAL A 236 2.23 -16.11 -0.12
CA VAL A 236 2.04 -14.74 -0.59
C VAL A 236 3.38 -14.16 -1.05
N LYS A 237 3.41 -13.56 -2.25
CA LYS A 237 4.62 -13.03 -2.87
C LYS A 237 4.78 -11.53 -2.69
N SER A 238 3.68 -10.78 -2.60
CA SER A 238 3.70 -9.33 -2.38
C SER A 238 2.75 -8.89 -1.27
N PHE A 239 3.26 -8.01 -0.41
CA PHE A 239 2.59 -7.45 0.74
C PHE A 239 2.36 -5.96 0.54
N LYS A 240 1.09 -5.58 0.37
CA LYS A 240 0.71 -4.23 -0.01
C LYS A 240 0.24 -3.37 1.15
N ILE A 241 0.82 -2.18 1.25
CA ILE A 241 0.35 -1.14 2.16
C ILE A 241 -0.67 -0.26 1.43
N GLU A 242 -1.86 -0.06 1.98
CA GLU A 242 -2.83 0.92 1.46
C GLU A 242 -2.50 2.33 1.98
N GLY A 243 -2.38 3.30 1.07
CA GLY A 243 -2.10 4.68 1.46
C GLY A 243 -1.76 5.68 0.36
N ARG A 244 -2.23 5.52 -0.88
CA ARG A 244 -1.88 6.42 -2.01
C ARG A 244 -2.20 7.92 -1.79
N LEU A 245 -3.01 8.26 -0.80
CA LEU A 245 -3.34 9.65 -0.44
C LEU A 245 -2.71 10.08 0.90
N LYS A 246 -1.90 9.23 1.52
CA LYS A 246 -1.25 9.50 2.80
C LYS A 246 -0.03 10.40 2.59
N ASP A 247 0.32 11.11 3.65
CA ASP A 247 1.52 11.96 3.69
C ASP A 247 2.80 11.12 3.78
N ILE A 248 3.92 11.82 3.63
CA ILE A 248 5.26 11.24 3.64
C ILE A 248 5.60 10.57 4.97
N ASN A 249 5.16 11.13 6.10
CA ASN A 249 5.49 10.62 7.43
C ASN A 249 4.78 9.29 7.70
N TYR A 250 3.50 9.18 7.32
CA TYR A 250 2.79 7.90 7.34
C TYR A 250 3.52 6.84 6.50
N VAL A 251 3.93 7.18 5.28
CA VAL A 251 4.58 6.22 4.38
C VAL A 251 5.94 5.80 4.90
N LYS A 252 6.82 6.74 5.31
CA LYS A 252 8.12 6.43 5.92
C LYS A 252 7.97 5.45 7.08
N ASN A 253 7.09 5.79 8.02
CA ASN A 253 6.89 5.01 9.23
C ASN A 253 6.34 3.59 8.96
N VAL A 254 5.26 3.48 8.17
CA VAL A 254 4.61 2.19 7.92
C VAL A 254 5.51 1.27 7.09
N VAL A 255 6.22 1.82 6.09
CA VAL A 255 7.16 1.03 5.27
C VAL A 255 8.34 0.55 6.12
N ALA A 256 8.95 1.44 6.92
CA ALA A 256 10.05 1.06 7.81
C ALA A 256 9.64 -0.01 8.82
N TYR A 257 8.43 0.11 9.40
CA TYR A 257 7.86 -0.89 10.31
C TYR A 257 7.79 -2.28 9.65
N TYR A 258 7.20 -2.37 8.46
CA TYR A 258 7.06 -3.66 7.77
C TYR A 258 8.35 -4.16 7.13
N ASN A 259 9.29 -3.28 6.80
CA ASN A 259 10.63 -3.67 6.37
C ASN A 259 11.34 -4.46 7.49
N ILE A 260 11.36 -3.93 8.72
CA ILE A 260 11.92 -4.63 9.89
C ILE A 260 11.21 -5.95 10.10
N LEU A 261 9.87 -5.92 10.18
CA LEU A 261 9.09 -7.10 10.50
C LEU A 261 9.24 -8.22 9.45
N ILE A 262 9.27 -7.90 8.16
CA ILE A 262 9.41 -8.93 7.12
C ILE A 262 10.83 -9.53 7.11
N ASN A 263 11.87 -8.73 7.40
CA ASN A 263 13.25 -9.21 7.46
C ASN A 263 13.47 -10.28 8.54
N GLU A 264 12.57 -10.40 9.52
CA GLU A 264 12.59 -11.50 10.50
C GLU A 264 12.19 -12.86 9.89
N TYR A 265 11.40 -12.88 8.81
CA TYR A 265 10.76 -14.09 8.28
C TYR A 265 11.08 -14.40 6.82
N ALA A 266 11.58 -13.43 6.04
CA ALA A 266 11.79 -13.57 4.61
C ALA A 266 12.96 -12.75 4.09
N ASN A 267 13.50 -13.20 2.96
CA ASN A 267 14.42 -12.42 2.14
C ASN A 267 13.64 -11.36 1.34
N ARG A 268 14.34 -10.31 0.93
CA ARG A 268 13.79 -9.23 0.10
C ARG A 268 14.05 -9.49 -1.38
N VAL A 269 13.17 -9.01 -2.25
CA VAL A 269 13.33 -9.13 -3.72
C VAL A 269 14.11 -7.97 -4.33
N SER A 270 14.32 -6.90 -3.56
CA SER A 270 15.14 -5.75 -3.94
C SER A 270 16.37 -5.64 -3.04
N SER A 271 17.29 -4.75 -3.39
CA SER A 271 18.65 -4.71 -2.83
C SER A 271 18.91 -3.44 -2.03
N GLY A 272 19.94 -3.43 -1.21
CA GLY A 272 20.32 -2.31 -0.37
C GLY A 272 19.80 -2.42 1.06
N LYS A 273 20.66 -2.05 2.00
CA LYS A 273 20.36 -1.94 3.42
C LYS A 273 19.76 -0.57 3.73
N VAL A 274 18.71 -0.56 4.54
CA VAL A 274 18.09 0.66 5.07
C VAL A 274 18.78 1.06 6.37
N PHE A 275 19.14 2.34 6.48
CA PHE A 275 19.70 2.97 7.68
C PHE A 275 18.67 3.95 8.23
N LEU A 276 17.93 3.51 9.26
CA LEU A 276 16.93 4.32 9.95
C LEU A 276 17.58 5.16 11.06
N ASP A 277 17.06 6.36 11.25
CA ASP A 277 17.39 7.28 12.35
C ASP A 277 16.20 7.55 13.28
N PHE A 278 15.14 6.73 13.15
CA PHE A 278 13.96 6.73 14.00
C PHE A 278 13.47 5.30 14.25
N GLU A 279 12.70 5.09 15.32
CA GLU A 279 12.06 3.81 15.61
C GLU A 279 10.62 3.83 15.06
N PRO A 280 10.29 2.97 14.08
CA PRO A 280 8.97 2.98 13.46
C PRO A 280 7.90 2.41 14.40
N ASN A 281 6.75 3.10 14.47
CA ASN A 281 5.59 2.68 15.26
C ASN A 281 4.29 3.09 14.55
N VAL A 282 3.52 2.11 14.10
CA VAL A 282 2.29 2.36 13.33
C VAL A 282 1.18 3.04 14.15
N ASP A 283 1.14 2.84 15.48
CA ASP A 283 0.15 3.46 16.35
C ASP A 283 0.29 4.99 16.44
N LYS A 284 1.49 5.51 16.14
CA LYS A 284 1.81 6.95 16.16
C LYS A 284 1.47 7.70 14.88
N THR A 285 0.96 7.01 13.86
CA THR A 285 0.49 7.63 12.62
C THR A 285 -1.03 7.51 12.50
N PHE A 286 -1.61 8.21 11.52
CA PHE A 286 -3.05 8.17 11.30
C PHE A 286 -3.58 6.73 11.24
N ASN A 287 -4.46 6.40 12.18
CA ASN A 287 -5.23 5.16 12.16
C ASN A 287 -6.59 5.34 12.85
N ARG A 288 -7.59 4.55 12.43
CA ARG A 288 -8.93 4.54 13.06
C ARG A 288 -9.08 3.46 14.12
N GLY A 289 -7.97 3.06 14.73
CA GLY A 289 -7.82 1.76 15.38
C GLY A 289 -7.65 0.64 14.37
N TYR A 290 -7.15 -0.50 14.84
CA TYR A 290 -6.78 -1.63 13.99
C TYR A 290 -7.73 -2.82 14.08
N THR A 291 -7.79 -3.57 12.98
CA THR A 291 -8.46 -4.86 12.85
C THR A 291 -7.69 -5.70 11.83
N ASP A 292 -7.63 -7.02 12.03
CA ASP A 292 -7.18 -8.00 11.01
C ASP A 292 -8.32 -8.40 10.05
N TYR A 293 -9.49 -7.79 10.27
CA TYR A 293 -10.72 -7.90 9.51
C TYR A 293 -11.29 -9.32 9.46
N PHE A 294 -10.82 -10.14 8.52
CA PHE A 294 -11.28 -11.53 8.32
C PHE A 294 -10.14 -12.54 8.29
N LEU A 295 -8.88 -12.12 8.46
CA LEU A 295 -7.73 -13.03 8.41
C LEU A 295 -7.88 -14.22 9.38
N ASN A 296 -8.34 -13.95 10.60
CA ASN A 296 -8.58 -14.97 11.64
C ASN A 296 -10.08 -15.21 11.89
N GLY A 297 -10.93 -14.98 10.88
CA GLY A 297 -12.38 -15.04 11.00
C GLY A 297 -13.01 -13.72 11.45
N ARG A 298 -14.33 -13.76 11.72
CA ARG A 298 -15.10 -12.54 12.00
C ARG A 298 -14.76 -11.95 13.38
N GLY A 299 -14.26 -10.72 13.38
CA GLY A 299 -14.12 -9.88 14.58
C GLY A 299 -14.85 -8.53 14.49
N GLN A 300 -14.66 -7.68 15.51
CA GLN A 300 -15.20 -6.31 15.51
C GLN A 300 -14.34 -5.37 14.64
N CYS A 301 -14.72 -5.22 13.37
CA CYS A 301 -13.97 -4.45 12.36
C CYS A 301 -14.41 -2.99 12.18
N PHE A 302 -15.37 -2.48 12.97
CA PHE A 302 -16.00 -1.18 12.76
C PHE A 302 -15.73 -0.15 13.86
N ASN A 303 -15.92 1.13 13.54
CA ASN A 303 -15.90 2.25 14.48
C ASN A 303 -17.11 3.18 14.24
N PHE A 304 -18.15 3.02 15.06
CA PHE A 304 -19.40 3.79 14.96
C PHE A 304 -19.32 5.20 15.54
N LEU A 305 -18.25 5.51 16.28
CA LEU A 305 -18.11 6.77 17.00
C LEU A 305 -17.52 7.87 16.12
N SER A 306 -16.54 7.53 15.28
CA SER A 306 -15.86 8.52 14.45
C SER A 306 -15.11 7.89 13.28
N PRO A 307 -15.11 8.53 12.08
CA PRO A 307 -14.23 8.18 10.97
C PRO A 307 -12.87 8.91 11.04
N LYS A 308 -12.59 9.68 12.11
CA LYS A 308 -11.33 10.42 12.29
C LYS A 308 -10.24 9.54 12.89
N SER A 309 -9.00 10.02 12.86
CA SER A 309 -7.86 9.36 13.51
C SER A 309 -8.09 9.23 15.02
N ARG A 310 -7.85 8.03 15.55
CA ARG A 310 -7.82 7.75 16.99
C ARG A 310 -6.38 7.75 17.51
N GLY A 311 -5.47 7.09 16.78
CA GLY A 311 -4.06 7.00 17.14
C GLY A 311 -3.78 6.11 18.36
N GLU A 312 -2.64 6.37 19.01
CA GLU A 312 -2.05 5.62 20.11
C GLU A 312 -2.90 5.72 21.39
N LYS A 313 -3.05 4.61 22.12
CA LYS A 313 -3.75 4.62 23.41
C LYS A 313 -2.80 5.12 24.51
N LEU A 314 -3.15 6.20 25.20
CA LEU A 314 -2.33 6.77 26.27
C LEU A 314 -2.64 6.16 27.63
N GLY A 315 -3.92 6.02 27.97
CA GLY A 315 -4.35 5.59 29.31
C GLY A 315 -5.48 6.43 29.87
N LYS A 316 -5.80 6.23 31.15
CA LYS A 316 -6.88 6.94 31.84
C LYS A 316 -6.32 8.14 32.62
N ILE A 317 -7.06 9.24 32.65
CA ILE A 317 -6.78 10.36 33.56
C ILE A 317 -6.85 9.86 35.01
N LYS A 318 -5.80 10.09 35.80
CA LYS A 318 -5.75 9.75 37.22
C LYS A 318 -6.50 10.80 38.07
N ARG A 319 -6.10 12.06 37.93
CA ARG A 319 -6.66 13.18 38.71
C ARG A 319 -6.87 14.40 37.81
N ILE A 320 -7.85 15.22 38.15
CA ILE A 320 -8.16 16.46 37.45
C ILE A 320 -8.04 17.63 38.42
N PHE A 321 -7.47 18.73 37.94
CA PHE A 321 -7.32 20.00 38.65
C PHE A 321 -7.89 21.11 37.79
N HIS A 322 -7.83 22.36 38.27
CA HIS A 322 -8.44 23.49 37.57
C HIS A 322 -7.91 23.68 36.13
N ASN A 323 -6.58 23.62 35.94
CA ASN A 323 -5.93 23.92 34.65
C ASN A 323 -5.09 22.77 34.07
N TYR A 324 -5.07 21.62 34.74
CA TYR A 324 -4.28 20.47 34.32
C TYR A 324 -4.91 19.16 34.78
N PHE A 325 -4.42 18.06 34.23
CA PHE A 325 -4.74 16.71 34.70
C PHE A 325 -3.47 15.88 34.83
N GLU A 326 -3.55 14.81 35.61
CA GLU A 326 -2.46 13.84 35.76
C GLU A 326 -2.77 12.56 34.99
N ILE A 327 -1.79 12.07 34.22
CA ILE A 327 -1.86 10.81 33.48
C ILE A 327 -0.50 10.10 33.51
N ASP A 328 -0.55 8.77 33.44
CA ASP A 328 0.63 7.91 33.35
C ASP A 328 0.99 7.64 31.88
N ALA A 329 1.38 8.69 31.17
CA ALA A 329 1.74 8.60 29.77
C ALA A 329 2.73 9.71 29.42
N LYS A 330 3.75 9.38 28.62
CA LYS A 330 4.71 10.37 28.13
C LYS A 330 4.05 11.22 27.04
N LEU A 331 3.75 12.49 27.33
CA LEU A 331 3.18 13.48 26.41
C LEU A 331 4.17 14.62 26.12
N ASN A 332 4.01 15.26 24.95
CA ASN A 332 4.80 16.41 24.55
C ASN A 332 3.90 17.63 24.32
N PRO A 333 4.43 18.86 24.48
CA PRO A 333 3.79 20.04 23.93
C PRO A 333 3.44 19.85 22.44
N GLN A 334 2.31 20.41 22.02
CA GLN A 334 1.73 20.28 20.68
C GLN A 334 1.21 18.89 20.30
N ASP A 335 1.17 17.93 21.23
CA ASP A 335 0.47 16.66 20.97
C ASP A 335 -1.04 16.89 20.80
N GLY A 336 -1.62 16.21 19.81
CA GLY A 336 -3.07 16.11 19.65
C GLY A 336 -3.59 14.93 20.45
N VAL A 337 -4.55 15.19 21.34
CA VAL A 337 -5.16 14.18 22.19
C VAL A 337 -6.67 14.16 21.97
N CYS A 338 -7.24 12.97 21.83
CA CYS A 338 -8.67 12.76 21.63
C CYS A 338 -9.26 11.78 22.64
N TYR A 339 -10.56 11.91 22.84
CA TYR A 339 -11.36 11.10 23.75
C TYR A 339 -12.82 11.06 23.28
N ILE A 340 -13.61 10.17 23.87
CA ILE A 340 -15.04 10.05 23.56
C ILE A 340 -15.84 10.71 24.68
N SER A 341 -16.73 11.64 24.32
CA SER A 341 -17.73 12.26 25.21
C SER A 341 -19.05 12.29 24.48
N ASP A 342 -20.13 11.90 25.15
CA ASP A 342 -21.51 11.96 24.62
C ASP A 342 -21.68 11.23 23.27
N GLY A 343 -20.89 10.17 23.08
CA GLY A 343 -20.90 9.37 21.85
C GLY A 343 -20.21 10.02 20.65
N GLU A 344 -19.51 11.14 20.84
CA GLU A 344 -18.72 11.83 19.82
C GLU A 344 -17.23 11.91 20.20
N MET A 345 -16.37 12.00 19.19
CA MET A 345 -14.94 12.18 19.39
C MET A 345 -14.61 13.66 19.55
N LYS A 346 -14.20 14.04 20.77
CA LYS A 346 -13.64 15.35 21.12
C LYS A 346 -12.13 15.25 21.24
N GLY A 347 -11.45 16.39 21.27
CA GLY A 347 -10.00 16.44 21.46
C GLY A 347 -9.49 17.83 21.80
N PHE A 348 -8.26 17.88 22.29
CA PHE A 348 -7.53 19.07 22.71
C PHE A 348 -6.07 18.99 22.26
N LEU A 349 -5.39 20.12 22.33
CA LEU A 349 -3.95 20.24 22.09
C LEU A 349 -3.24 20.34 23.45
N VAL A 350 -2.11 19.68 23.60
CA VAL A 350 -1.27 19.81 24.79
C VAL A 350 -0.45 21.10 24.69
N ASN A 351 -0.64 22.04 25.62
CA ASN A 351 0.15 23.27 25.64
C ASN A 351 1.46 23.08 26.39
N LYS A 352 1.43 22.37 27.52
CA LYS A 352 2.59 22.19 28.41
C LYS A 352 2.50 20.86 29.16
N VAL A 353 3.67 20.29 29.48
CA VAL A 353 3.80 19.07 30.29
C VAL A 353 4.85 19.30 31.38
N GLU A 354 4.56 18.92 32.62
CA GLU A 354 5.46 18.98 33.77
C GLU A 354 5.41 17.65 34.55
N GLY A 355 6.38 16.77 34.31
CA GLY A 355 6.32 15.40 34.83
C GLY A 355 5.06 14.68 34.32
N ASN A 356 4.19 14.27 35.24
CA ASN A 356 2.92 13.60 34.91
C ASN A 356 1.74 14.57 34.73
N LYS A 357 1.97 15.88 34.89
CA LYS A 357 0.95 16.93 34.76
C LYS A 357 0.88 17.42 33.32
N VAL A 358 -0.33 17.44 32.77
CA VAL A 358 -0.60 17.84 31.39
C VAL A 358 -1.56 19.03 31.41
N TYR A 359 -1.14 20.13 30.76
CA TYR A 359 -1.89 21.37 30.64
C TYR A 359 -2.44 21.46 29.20
N PRO A 360 -3.72 21.15 28.97
CA PRO A 360 -4.32 21.25 27.65
C PRO A 360 -4.74 22.69 27.33
N ASN A 361 -5.02 22.97 26.06
CA ASN A 361 -5.62 24.24 25.65
C ASN A 361 -7.09 24.42 26.10
N LYS A 362 -7.75 23.32 26.52
CA LYS A 362 -9.10 23.34 27.10
C LYS A 362 -9.32 22.14 28.01
N MET A 363 -10.02 22.37 29.14
CA MET A 363 -10.34 21.35 30.15
C MET A 363 -11.75 20.76 30.01
N GLU A 364 -12.58 21.32 29.11
CA GLU A 364 -13.99 20.93 28.95
C GLU A 364 -14.13 19.43 28.64
N GLY A 365 -15.03 18.75 29.36
CA GLY A 365 -15.35 17.34 29.18
C GLY A 365 -14.35 16.35 29.79
N LEU A 366 -13.25 16.82 30.36
CA LEU A 366 -12.26 15.96 31.02
C LEU A 366 -12.74 15.55 32.42
N LYS A 367 -12.50 14.29 32.79
CA LYS A 367 -12.83 13.74 34.11
C LYS A 367 -11.88 12.62 34.49
N SER A 368 -11.71 12.37 35.80
CA SER A 368 -10.96 11.21 36.28
C SER A 368 -11.53 9.92 35.69
N GLY A 369 -10.66 8.98 35.34
CA GLY A 369 -10.99 7.71 34.69
C GLY A 369 -11.23 7.79 33.18
N LEU A 370 -11.28 8.99 32.58
CA LEU A 370 -11.49 9.16 31.15
C LEU A 370 -10.29 8.60 30.35
N LEU A 371 -10.56 7.72 29.39
CA LEU A 371 -9.55 7.12 28.52
C LEU A 371 -9.18 8.08 27.39
N LEU A 372 -7.88 8.37 27.25
CA LEU A 372 -7.31 9.25 26.24
C LEU A 372 -6.53 8.47 25.18
N TYR A 373 -6.52 9.02 23.97
CA TYR A 373 -5.70 8.57 22.85
C TYR A 373 -4.94 9.75 22.24
N ARG A 374 -3.71 9.53 21.81
CA ARG A 374 -2.93 10.51 21.05
C ARG A 374 -3.18 10.31 19.57
N ASN A 375 -3.83 11.27 18.92
CA ASN A 375 -4.10 11.23 17.48
C ASN A 375 -3.10 12.03 16.64
N PHE A 376 -2.16 12.73 17.28
CA PHE A 376 -1.01 13.40 16.67
C PHE A 376 0.16 13.46 17.68
N ASP A 377 1.31 12.88 17.32
CA ASP A 377 2.55 12.90 18.12
C ASP A 377 3.51 13.93 17.54
N SER A 378 3.60 15.11 18.16
CA SER A 378 4.36 16.24 17.60
C SER A 378 5.87 15.94 17.51
N SER A 379 6.39 15.22 18.49
CA SER A 379 7.80 14.85 18.55
C SER A 379 8.13 13.80 17.50
N PHE A 380 7.25 12.82 17.29
CA PHE A 380 7.45 11.78 16.29
C PHE A 380 7.32 12.32 14.87
N GLU A 381 6.33 13.17 14.61
CA GLU A 381 6.16 13.83 13.31
C GLU A 381 7.36 14.72 12.96
N LYS A 382 7.92 15.42 13.95
CA LYS A 382 9.16 16.18 13.79
C LYS A 382 10.37 15.28 13.51
N ALA A 383 10.48 14.13 14.18
CA ALA A 383 11.56 13.18 13.93
C ALA A 383 11.50 12.63 12.50
N LEU A 384 10.30 12.27 12.01
CA LEU A 384 10.09 11.77 10.64
C LEU A 384 10.35 12.83 9.56
N SER A 385 10.00 14.10 9.83
CA SER A 385 10.18 15.18 8.86
C SER A 385 11.66 15.54 8.65
N ILE A 386 12.48 15.50 9.70
CA ILE A 386 13.92 15.76 9.61
C ILE A 386 14.76 14.50 9.36
N SER A 387 14.12 13.32 9.37
CA SER A 387 14.78 12.03 9.17
C SER A 387 15.57 11.99 7.87
N LYS A 388 16.82 11.56 7.98
CA LYS A 388 17.78 11.30 6.90
C LYS A 388 17.88 9.81 6.62
N THR A 389 16.78 9.08 6.78
CA THR A 389 16.71 7.66 6.40
C THR A 389 17.17 7.48 4.96
N VAL A 390 18.14 6.58 4.77
CA VAL A 390 18.73 6.28 3.46
C VAL A 390 18.80 4.78 3.23
N ARG A 391 18.76 4.40 1.97
CA ARG A 391 19.05 3.05 1.51
C ARG A 391 20.38 3.04 0.77
N LYS A 392 21.24 2.07 1.07
CA LYS A 392 22.55 1.93 0.43
C LYS A 392 22.86 0.48 0.07
N ILE A 393 23.49 0.29 -1.07
CA ILE A 393 23.92 -1.00 -1.62
C ILE A 393 25.28 -1.36 -1.05
N LYS A 394 25.48 -2.61 -0.63
CA LYS A 394 26.79 -3.05 -0.16
C LYS A 394 27.77 -3.12 -1.32
N VAL A 395 29.00 -2.62 -1.13
CA VAL A 395 30.11 -2.80 -2.06
C VAL A 395 31.34 -3.34 -1.35
N ASP A 396 31.93 -4.38 -1.92
CA ASP A 396 33.20 -4.94 -1.49
C ASP A 396 34.29 -4.52 -2.50
N PHE A 397 35.44 -4.08 -1.99
CA PHE A 397 36.59 -3.67 -2.81
C PHE A 397 37.72 -4.68 -2.72
N THR A 398 38.33 -5.01 -3.86
CA THR A 398 39.54 -5.83 -3.92
C THR A 398 40.59 -5.13 -4.76
N LEU A 399 41.78 -4.92 -4.20
CA LEU A 399 42.95 -4.41 -4.94
C LEU A 399 43.98 -5.53 -5.07
N ARG A 400 44.23 -5.97 -6.29
CA ARG A 400 45.17 -7.04 -6.63
C ARG A 400 45.77 -6.77 -8.02
N ASP A 401 47.04 -7.04 -8.23
CA ASP A 401 47.73 -6.93 -9.54
C ASP A 401 47.52 -5.56 -10.22
N ARG A 402 47.65 -4.46 -9.44
CA ARG A 402 47.36 -3.07 -9.83
C ARG A 402 45.96 -2.84 -10.39
N LYS A 403 44.98 -3.64 -9.96
CA LYS A 403 43.59 -3.55 -10.40
C LYS A 403 42.67 -3.40 -9.20
N LEU A 404 41.98 -2.26 -9.11
CA LEU A 404 40.93 -2.03 -8.13
C LEU A 404 39.62 -2.58 -8.70
N THR A 405 39.03 -3.56 -8.01
CA THR A 405 37.76 -4.18 -8.35
C THR A 405 36.72 -3.78 -7.31
N ALA A 406 35.52 -3.44 -7.75
CA ALA A 406 34.35 -3.23 -6.90
C ALA A 406 33.27 -4.25 -7.27
N LYS A 407 32.74 -4.93 -6.26
CA LYS A 407 31.66 -5.92 -6.40
C LYS A 407 30.51 -5.56 -5.47
N ASP A 408 29.28 -5.47 -5.99
CA ASP A 408 28.10 -5.25 -5.15
C ASP A 408 27.44 -6.55 -4.66
N GLU A 409 26.41 -6.41 -3.83
CA GLU A 409 25.65 -7.54 -3.26
C GLU A 409 24.80 -8.33 -4.27
N ASP A 410 24.61 -7.81 -5.48
CA ASP A 410 23.91 -8.52 -6.56
C ASP A 410 24.89 -9.10 -7.60
N ASN A 411 26.18 -9.10 -7.28
CA ASN A 411 27.28 -9.62 -8.11
C ASN A 411 27.58 -8.80 -9.36
N ASN A 412 27.20 -7.52 -9.42
CA ASN A 412 27.75 -6.61 -10.42
C ASN A 412 29.23 -6.36 -10.09
N VAL A 413 30.09 -6.40 -11.10
CA VAL A 413 31.54 -6.27 -10.92
C VAL A 413 32.09 -5.31 -11.96
N VAL A 414 32.87 -4.34 -11.50
CA VAL A 414 33.66 -3.44 -12.36
C VAL A 414 35.08 -3.32 -11.84
N PHE A 415 35.97 -2.82 -12.69
CA PHE A 415 37.36 -2.62 -12.32
C PHE A 415 37.96 -1.36 -12.91
N LEU A 416 39.02 -0.88 -12.27
CA LEU A 416 39.91 0.18 -12.74
C LEU A 416 41.36 -0.25 -12.56
N ASP A 417 42.18 0.04 -13.57
CA ASP A 417 43.62 -0.12 -13.45
C ASP A 417 44.22 1.04 -12.65
N ILE A 418 45.13 0.71 -11.74
CA ILE A 418 45.91 1.69 -10.99
C ILE A 418 47.02 2.23 -11.90
N PRO A 419 47.12 3.57 -12.04
CA PRO A 419 48.18 4.19 -12.84
C PRO A 419 49.58 3.75 -12.38
N LYS A 420 50.53 3.68 -13.31
CA LYS A 420 51.95 3.53 -12.94
C LYS A 420 52.39 4.75 -12.13
N GLY A 421 53.27 4.53 -11.17
CA GLY A 421 53.78 5.60 -10.30
C GLY A 421 55.01 5.14 -9.52
N GLU A 422 55.49 6.02 -8.65
CA GLU A 422 56.66 5.78 -7.80
C GLU A 422 56.39 4.71 -6.74
N THR A 423 57.46 4.14 -6.18
CA THR A 423 57.34 3.18 -5.07
C THR A 423 57.00 3.94 -3.78
N PRO A 424 56.04 3.48 -2.98
CA PRO A 424 55.70 4.14 -1.73
C PRO A 424 56.80 3.98 -0.68
N ASN A 425 57.09 5.06 0.05
CA ASN A 425 58.06 5.04 1.16
C ASN A 425 57.62 4.16 2.34
N ASN A 426 56.31 3.93 2.50
CA ASN A 426 55.76 3.02 3.52
C ASN A 426 54.49 2.35 2.97
N LEU A 427 54.63 1.06 2.62
CA LEU A 427 53.57 0.28 1.99
C LEU A 427 52.39 0.02 2.94
N GLU A 428 52.63 -0.29 4.21
CA GLU A 428 51.56 -0.54 5.19
C GLU A 428 50.71 0.71 5.44
N LYS A 429 51.36 1.87 5.56
CA LYS A 429 50.68 3.16 5.68
C LYS A 429 49.86 3.48 4.44
N LEU A 430 50.36 3.18 3.24
CA LEU A 430 49.59 3.33 2.02
C LEU A 430 48.37 2.39 2.00
N LYS A 431 48.53 1.10 2.32
CA LYS A 431 47.42 0.14 2.39
C LYS A 431 46.34 0.62 3.37
N SER A 432 46.75 1.09 4.56
CA SER A 432 45.83 1.67 5.56
C SER A 432 45.11 2.93 5.06
N ASN A 433 45.83 3.82 4.38
CA ASN A 433 45.24 5.00 3.75
C ASN A 433 44.21 4.63 2.67
N ILE A 434 44.53 3.67 1.80
CA ILE A 434 43.61 3.16 0.77
C ILE A 434 42.34 2.61 1.43
N THR A 435 42.48 1.71 2.41
CA THR A 435 41.34 1.17 3.16
C THR A 435 40.48 2.27 3.77
N THR A 436 41.12 3.24 4.43
CA THR A 436 40.41 4.37 5.05
C THR A 436 39.65 5.20 4.03
N GLN A 437 40.25 5.54 2.89
CA GLN A 437 39.57 6.36 1.88
C GLN A 437 38.49 5.58 1.12
N LEU A 438 38.70 4.29 0.82
CA LEU A 438 37.68 3.42 0.21
C LEU A 438 36.47 3.24 1.11
N SER A 439 36.66 3.22 2.44
CA SER A 439 35.55 3.11 3.39
C SER A 439 34.57 4.30 3.34
N LYS A 440 35.03 5.49 2.92
CA LYS A 440 34.28 6.75 2.94
C LYS A 440 33.43 6.92 1.69
N THR A 441 32.31 6.21 1.58
CA THR A 441 31.44 6.28 0.39
C THR A 441 30.66 7.59 0.24
N GLY A 442 30.47 8.36 1.33
CA GLY A 442 29.86 9.70 1.29
C GLY A 442 28.40 9.66 0.84
N ASP A 443 28.04 10.55 -0.09
CA ASP A 443 26.68 10.67 -0.64
C ASP A 443 26.36 9.65 -1.73
N SER A 444 27.25 8.70 -2.01
CA SER A 444 26.92 7.62 -2.94
C SER A 444 25.83 6.71 -2.38
N ASP A 445 25.13 6.05 -3.29
CA ASP A 445 24.13 5.01 -3.01
C ASP A 445 24.77 3.71 -2.47
N PHE A 446 26.07 3.71 -2.14
CA PHE A 446 26.80 2.55 -1.65
C PHE A 446 27.29 2.71 -0.21
N TYR A 447 27.41 1.60 0.51
CA TYR A 447 28.17 1.51 1.75
C TYR A 447 29.21 0.39 1.64
N THR A 448 30.36 0.62 2.26
CA THR A 448 31.49 -0.31 2.19
C THR A 448 31.24 -1.54 3.06
N GLY A 449 31.41 -2.72 2.47
CA GLY A 449 31.55 -3.98 3.17
C GLY A 449 33.03 -4.32 3.40
N ASN A 450 33.52 -5.32 2.70
CA ASN A 450 34.89 -5.81 2.81
C ASN A 450 35.86 -5.01 1.93
N ILE A 451 37.05 -4.73 2.44
CA ILE A 451 38.16 -4.19 1.64
C ILE A 451 39.33 -5.16 1.77
N SER A 452 39.78 -5.71 0.63
CA SER A 452 40.92 -6.64 0.57
C SER A 452 42.01 -6.08 -0.33
N ILE A 453 43.17 -5.76 0.25
CA ILE A 453 44.36 -5.30 -0.49
C ILE A 453 45.40 -6.42 -0.49
N ARG A 454 45.69 -7.00 -1.66
CA ARG A 454 46.56 -8.19 -1.83
C ARG A 454 47.78 -7.94 -2.72
N ASP A 455 48.08 -6.68 -3.00
CA ASP A 455 49.17 -6.30 -3.88
C ASP A 455 50.32 -5.70 -3.06
N GLU A 456 51.50 -6.27 -3.25
CA GLU A 456 52.74 -5.85 -2.59
C GLU A 456 53.51 -4.79 -3.40
N SER A 457 53.08 -4.53 -4.64
CA SER A 457 53.75 -3.63 -5.60
C SER A 457 52.93 -2.40 -5.98
N ILE A 458 51.99 -1.99 -5.10
CA ILE A 458 51.10 -0.84 -5.35
C ILE A 458 51.94 0.44 -5.39
N PRO A 459 51.85 1.25 -6.47
CA PRO A 459 52.56 2.53 -6.53
C PRO A 459 51.99 3.53 -5.51
N PHE A 460 52.78 4.54 -5.15
CA PHE A 460 52.34 5.63 -4.32
C PHE A 460 51.10 6.31 -4.93
N LEU A 461 50.03 6.41 -4.13
CA LEU A 461 48.80 7.09 -4.51
C LEU A 461 48.51 8.20 -3.51
N PRO A 462 48.45 9.48 -3.95
CA PRO A 462 47.98 10.55 -3.08
C PRO A 462 46.50 10.35 -2.76
N VAL A 463 46.07 10.85 -1.59
CA VAL A 463 44.69 10.73 -1.10
C VAL A 463 43.67 11.26 -2.11
N SER A 464 44.00 12.34 -2.84
CA SER A 464 43.18 12.88 -3.92
C SER A 464 42.92 11.83 -5.01
N LYS A 465 43.94 11.09 -5.42
CA LYS A 465 43.83 10.06 -6.46
C LYS A 465 43.05 8.84 -5.99
N ILE A 466 43.22 8.42 -4.74
CA ILE A 466 42.41 7.34 -4.15
C ILE A 466 40.92 7.73 -4.14
N ASN A 467 40.61 8.97 -3.76
CA ASN A 467 39.25 9.49 -3.76
C ASN A 467 38.65 9.61 -5.16
N GLU A 468 39.46 9.98 -6.17
CA GLU A 468 39.05 10.00 -7.57
C GLU A 468 38.72 8.59 -8.07
N LEU A 469 39.62 7.62 -7.87
CA LEU A 469 39.41 6.22 -8.24
C LEU A 469 38.16 5.63 -7.57
N ARG A 470 37.95 5.93 -6.28
CA ARG A 470 36.75 5.52 -5.55
C ARG A 470 35.48 6.08 -6.18
N ARG A 471 35.42 7.37 -6.48
CA ARG A 471 34.23 7.98 -7.11
C ARG A 471 33.97 7.39 -8.49
N GLN A 472 35.04 7.22 -9.28
CA GLN A 472 34.94 6.68 -10.64
C GLN A 472 34.46 5.23 -10.62
N ILE A 473 35.04 4.35 -9.78
CA ILE A 473 34.66 2.94 -9.75
C ILE A 473 33.23 2.74 -9.22
N LEU A 474 32.78 3.58 -8.26
CA LEU A 474 31.40 3.54 -7.77
C LEU A 474 30.41 4.01 -8.83
N SER A 475 30.77 5.00 -9.66
CA SER A 475 29.95 5.43 -10.80
C SER A 475 29.81 4.30 -11.82
N LEU A 476 30.94 3.69 -12.23
CA LEU A 476 30.93 2.57 -13.17
C LEU A 476 30.12 1.37 -12.64
N LEU A 477 30.22 1.10 -11.34
CA LEU A 477 29.45 0.02 -10.71
C LEU A 477 27.96 0.30 -10.76
N MET A 478 27.53 1.56 -10.56
CA MET A 478 26.13 1.93 -10.71
C MET A 478 25.65 1.78 -12.15
N ASP A 479 26.46 2.19 -13.13
CA ASP A 479 26.11 2.05 -14.56
C ASP A 479 25.95 0.57 -14.95
N GLU A 480 26.90 -0.29 -14.53
CA GLU A 480 26.83 -1.74 -14.76
C GLU A 480 25.61 -2.36 -14.07
N ARG A 481 25.30 -1.91 -12.85
CA ARG A 481 24.13 -2.36 -12.11
C ARG A 481 22.82 -2.02 -12.81
N LEU A 482 22.67 -0.79 -13.30
CA LEU A 482 21.49 -0.34 -14.04
C LEU A 482 21.33 -1.11 -15.34
N LYS A 483 22.43 -1.37 -16.05
CA LYS A 483 22.45 -2.21 -17.25
C LYS A 483 22.00 -3.66 -16.99
N ASN A 484 22.32 -4.19 -15.81
CA ASN A 484 21.94 -5.55 -15.41
C ASN A 484 20.53 -5.66 -14.82
N TYR A 485 19.81 -4.54 -14.63
CA TYR A 485 18.40 -4.58 -14.27
C TYR A 485 17.56 -5.18 -15.41
N LYS A 486 16.78 -6.23 -15.11
CA LYS A 486 15.96 -6.91 -16.10
C LYS A 486 14.49 -6.85 -15.72
N ARG A 487 13.69 -6.25 -16.59
CA ARG A 487 12.23 -6.31 -16.51
C ARG A 487 11.73 -7.71 -16.88
N ILE A 488 10.68 -8.15 -16.20
CA ILE A 488 10.02 -9.42 -16.49
C ILE A 488 8.97 -9.15 -17.57
N ALA A 489 9.08 -9.86 -18.71
CA ALA A 489 8.10 -9.74 -19.78
C ALA A 489 6.77 -10.41 -19.40
N GLN A 490 5.67 -9.82 -19.83
CA GLN A 490 4.34 -10.41 -19.71
C GLN A 490 4.22 -11.67 -20.58
N LYS A 491 3.67 -12.74 -20.00
CA LYS A 491 3.28 -13.93 -20.77
C LYS A 491 2.18 -13.57 -21.75
N HIS A 492 2.11 -14.27 -22.88
CA HIS A 492 1.03 -14.09 -23.84
C HIS A 492 -0.33 -14.29 -23.15
N ILE A 493 -1.22 -13.31 -23.32
CA ILE A 493 -2.57 -13.34 -22.75
C ILE A 493 -3.44 -14.26 -23.60
N LYS A 494 -4.18 -15.15 -22.95
CA LYS A 494 -5.05 -16.14 -23.57
C LYS A 494 -6.49 -15.97 -23.08
N TYR A 495 -7.42 -16.56 -23.82
CA TYR A 495 -8.80 -16.70 -23.36
C TYR A 495 -8.94 -17.99 -22.53
N ALA A 496 -9.66 -17.90 -21.42
CA ALA A 496 -9.97 -19.00 -20.52
C ALA A 496 -11.45 -18.95 -20.13
N LYS A 497 -12.04 -20.06 -19.68
CA LYS A 497 -13.45 -20.05 -19.27
C LYS A 497 -13.58 -19.21 -17.98
N PHE A 498 -14.40 -18.18 -18.04
CA PHE A 498 -14.72 -17.35 -16.88
C PHE A 498 -15.54 -18.17 -15.85
N PRO A 499 -15.37 -17.95 -14.53
CA PRO A 499 -16.02 -18.78 -13.52
C PRO A 499 -17.56 -18.74 -13.58
N GLU A 500 -18.13 -17.57 -13.88
CA GLU A 500 -19.57 -17.36 -14.04
C GLU A 500 -19.99 -17.38 -15.52
N GLU A 501 -21.04 -18.12 -15.88
CA GLU A 501 -21.52 -18.17 -17.28
C GLU A 501 -22.28 -16.91 -17.68
N LYS A 502 -22.82 -16.18 -16.69
CA LYS A 502 -23.58 -14.95 -16.90
C LYS A 502 -23.27 -13.94 -15.81
N MET A 503 -23.06 -12.70 -16.22
CA MET A 503 -22.85 -11.55 -15.36
C MET A 503 -23.79 -10.40 -15.74
N ASP A 504 -24.05 -9.52 -14.80
CA ASP A 504 -24.84 -8.29 -14.97
C ASP A 504 -23.93 -7.05 -14.88
N TYR A 505 -24.48 -5.90 -14.50
CA TYR A 505 -23.73 -4.65 -14.29
C TYR A 505 -22.52 -4.80 -13.35
N ARG A 506 -22.49 -5.84 -12.51
CA ARG A 506 -21.38 -6.16 -11.60
C ARG A 506 -20.12 -6.66 -12.30
N ALA A 507 -20.21 -7.03 -13.58
CA ALA A 507 -19.06 -7.27 -14.44
C ALA A 507 -18.20 -6.01 -14.67
N ASN A 508 -18.74 -4.82 -14.37
CA ASN A 508 -18.09 -3.52 -14.56
C ASN A 508 -17.65 -3.28 -16.03
N VAL A 509 -18.41 -3.79 -16.99
CA VAL A 509 -18.15 -3.60 -18.42
C VAL A 509 -18.59 -2.20 -18.86
N TYR A 510 -17.66 -1.37 -19.29
CA TYR A 510 -17.92 0.04 -19.67
C TYR A 510 -17.43 0.41 -21.08
N ASN A 511 -16.86 -0.56 -21.80
CA ASN A 511 -16.39 -0.43 -23.18
C ASN A 511 -16.62 -1.76 -23.93
N LYS A 512 -16.53 -1.71 -25.26
CA LYS A 512 -16.78 -2.87 -26.13
C LYS A 512 -15.74 -3.96 -25.98
N MET A 513 -14.47 -3.61 -25.83
CA MET A 513 -13.39 -4.60 -25.70
C MET A 513 -13.52 -5.42 -24.42
N ALA A 514 -13.97 -4.81 -23.32
CA ALA A 514 -14.28 -5.53 -22.09
C ALA A 514 -15.43 -6.53 -22.31
N MET A 515 -16.50 -6.13 -23.01
CA MET A 515 -17.60 -7.02 -23.38
C MET A 515 -17.11 -8.21 -24.22
N GLU A 516 -16.30 -7.94 -25.24
CA GLU A 516 -15.71 -8.94 -26.12
C GLU A 516 -14.83 -9.94 -25.35
N PHE A 517 -14.01 -9.46 -24.41
CA PHE A 517 -13.19 -10.35 -23.57
C PHE A 517 -14.04 -11.34 -22.79
N TYR A 518 -15.12 -10.88 -22.15
CA TYR A 518 -16.04 -11.76 -21.42
C TYR A 518 -16.68 -12.79 -22.36
N GLN A 519 -17.13 -12.38 -23.54
CA GLN A 519 -17.71 -13.28 -24.54
C GLN A 519 -16.72 -14.35 -25.01
N LYS A 520 -15.47 -13.95 -25.33
CA LYS A 520 -14.38 -14.89 -25.70
C LYS A 520 -14.01 -15.81 -24.54
N CYS A 521 -14.22 -15.37 -23.30
CA CYS A 521 -14.09 -16.17 -22.08
C CYS A 521 -15.37 -16.95 -21.70
N GLN A 522 -16.34 -17.09 -22.63
CA GLN A 522 -17.58 -17.85 -22.43
C GLN A 522 -18.47 -17.33 -21.28
N CYS A 523 -18.49 -16.02 -21.07
CA CYS A 523 -19.38 -15.34 -20.13
C CYS A 523 -20.28 -14.35 -20.88
N GLU A 524 -21.59 -14.53 -20.75
CA GLU A 524 -22.59 -13.56 -21.22
C GLU A 524 -22.65 -12.39 -20.22
N VAL A 525 -22.58 -11.13 -20.70
CA VAL A 525 -22.82 -9.95 -19.87
C VAL A 525 -24.12 -9.30 -20.30
N SER A 526 -25.16 -9.40 -19.47
CA SER A 526 -26.51 -8.94 -19.83
C SER A 526 -26.73 -7.44 -19.65
N GLU A 527 -25.90 -6.78 -18.85
CA GLU A 527 -26.02 -5.35 -18.55
C GLU A 527 -24.64 -4.70 -18.49
N MET A 528 -24.53 -3.51 -19.06
CA MET A 528 -23.35 -2.67 -18.91
C MET A 528 -23.19 -2.18 -17.46
N ALA A 529 -21.99 -1.70 -17.11
CA ALA A 529 -21.70 -1.12 -15.79
C ALA A 529 -22.75 -0.09 -15.39
N LEU A 530 -23.09 -0.03 -14.09
CA LEU A 530 -24.13 0.88 -13.60
C LEU A 530 -23.86 2.35 -13.98
N GLU A 531 -22.57 2.71 -14.10
CA GLU A 531 -22.08 4.01 -14.53
C GLU A 531 -22.48 4.42 -15.97
N SER A 532 -22.92 3.48 -16.81
CA SER A 532 -23.45 3.77 -18.14
C SER A 532 -24.94 4.06 -18.15
N GLN A 533 -25.64 3.86 -17.03
CA GLN A 533 -27.08 3.99 -16.95
C GLN A 533 -27.49 5.43 -16.57
N VAL A 534 -28.50 5.97 -17.25
CA VAL A 534 -29.02 7.32 -16.99
C VAL A 534 -29.81 7.37 -15.67
N LYS A 535 -30.49 6.28 -15.33
CA LYS A 535 -31.27 6.14 -14.09
C LYS A 535 -30.93 4.82 -13.43
N ILE A 536 -30.79 4.85 -12.11
CA ILE A 536 -30.47 3.67 -11.32
C ILE A 536 -31.79 3.00 -10.93
N PRO A 537 -32.00 1.72 -11.26
CA PRO A 537 -33.21 1.00 -10.89
C PRO A 537 -33.40 0.90 -9.37
N SER A 538 -34.63 0.73 -8.91
CA SER A 538 -34.93 0.42 -7.51
C SER A 538 -34.60 -1.04 -7.19
N ASN A 539 -34.32 -1.34 -5.92
CA ASN A 539 -34.07 -2.69 -5.41
C ASN A 539 -32.88 -3.44 -6.06
N ILE A 540 -31.88 -2.74 -6.59
CA ILE A 540 -30.62 -3.34 -7.05
C ILE A 540 -29.55 -3.28 -5.97
N GLU A 541 -28.56 -4.17 -6.03
CA GLU A 541 -27.45 -4.23 -5.09
C GLU A 541 -26.47 -3.07 -5.32
N LEU A 542 -26.41 -2.14 -4.38
CA LEU A 542 -25.47 -1.01 -4.42
C LEU A 542 -24.13 -1.32 -3.74
N MET A 543 -24.15 -2.23 -2.77
CA MET A 543 -23.00 -2.57 -1.95
C MET A 543 -23.23 -3.90 -1.26
N ARG A 544 -22.22 -4.78 -1.28
CA ARG A 544 -22.15 -5.99 -0.46
C ARG A 544 -20.91 -5.99 0.40
N THR A 545 -21.01 -6.52 1.61
CA THR A 545 -19.94 -6.41 2.61
C THR A 545 -19.96 -7.55 3.62
N LYS A 546 -18.79 -7.91 4.17
CA LYS A 546 -18.69 -8.76 5.37
C LYS A 546 -19.02 -8.00 6.67
N HIS A 547 -18.96 -6.67 6.68
CA HIS A 547 -19.41 -5.86 7.81
C HIS A 547 -20.94 -5.90 7.92
N CYS A 548 -21.44 -6.61 8.91
CA CYS A 548 -22.87 -6.87 9.05
C CYS A 548 -23.46 -6.07 10.22
N LEU A 549 -24.49 -5.27 9.95
CA LEU A 549 -25.13 -4.47 10.99
C LEU A 549 -25.88 -5.30 12.03
N LYS A 550 -26.40 -6.49 11.68
CA LYS A 550 -26.94 -7.43 12.69
C LYS A 550 -25.88 -7.87 13.68
N PHE A 551 -24.68 -8.20 13.20
CA PHE A 551 -23.58 -8.56 14.08
C PHE A 551 -23.17 -7.37 14.95
N ALA A 552 -23.04 -6.18 14.35
CA ALA A 552 -22.63 -4.97 15.05
C ALA A 552 -23.65 -4.48 16.11
N SER A 553 -24.93 -4.84 15.98
CA SER A 553 -26.01 -4.50 16.92
C SER A 553 -26.40 -5.65 17.87
N GLY A 554 -25.68 -6.78 17.87
CA GLY A 554 -26.00 -7.92 18.75
C GLY A 554 -27.30 -8.66 18.38
N MET A 555 -27.68 -8.59 17.10
CA MET A 555 -28.87 -9.22 16.52
C MET A 555 -28.57 -10.50 15.71
N CYS A 556 -27.31 -10.96 15.67
CA CYS A 556 -26.96 -12.21 14.98
C CYS A 556 -27.71 -13.41 15.59
N GLY A 557 -28.22 -14.31 14.74
CA GLY A 557 -29.01 -15.49 15.16
C GLY A 557 -30.42 -15.19 15.67
N LYS A 558 -30.83 -13.92 15.76
CA LYS A 558 -32.16 -13.52 16.24
C LYS A 558 -33.11 -13.30 15.07
N PRO A 559 -34.40 -13.68 15.19
CA PRO A 559 -35.44 -13.25 14.26
C PRO A 559 -35.46 -11.73 14.20
N CYS A 560 -35.40 -11.16 13.00
CA CYS A 560 -35.64 -9.73 12.82
C CYS A 560 -36.33 -9.50 11.48
N GLY A 561 -37.26 -8.54 11.46
CA GLY A 561 -37.89 -8.09 10.22
C GLY A 561 -36.92 -7.39 9.27
N LYS A 562 -37.47 -6.78 8.22
CA LYS A 562 -36.69 -5.95 7.29
C LYS A 562 -36.04 -4.80 8.06
N LEU A 563 -34.77 -4.56 7.76
CA LEU A 563 -34.00 -3.45 8.30
C LEU A 563 -33.65 -2.49 7.18
N TYR A 564 -33.49 -1.22 7.54
CA TYR A 564 -33.13 -0.16 6.63
C TYR A 564 -31.99 0.66 7.22
N LEU A 565 -31.07 1.06 6.33
CA LEU A 565 -30.10 2.10 6.62
C LEU A 565 -30.73 3.44 6.21
N GLN A 566 -30.94 4.35 7.15
CA GLN A 566 -31.51 5.66 6.88
C GLN A 566 -30.42 6.73 6.93
N ASP A 567 -30.29 7.53 5.88
CA ASP A 567 -29.37 8.67 5.90
C ASP A 567 -29.95 9.89 6.61
N VAL A 568 -29.12 10.92 6.83
CA VAL A 568 -29.51 12.16 7.52
C VAL A 568 -30.58 12.98 6.78
N LYS A 569 -30.86 12.66 5.50
CA LYS A 569 -31.94 13.27 4.71
C LYS A 569 -33.22 12.44 4.73
N GLY A 570 -33.26 11.36 5.51
CA GLY A 570 -34.41 10.48 5.66
C GLY A 570 -34.52 9.38 4.60
N LYS A 571 -33.62 9.32 3.61
CA LYS A 571 -33.65 8.29 2.55
C LYS A 571 -33.31 6.93 3.15
N LYS A 572 -34.17 5.93 2.89
CA LYS A 572 -34.10 4.59 3.47
C LYS A 572 -33.57 3.58 2.44
N TYR A 573 -32.42 2.98 2.71
CA TYR A 573 -31.84 1.93 1.88
C TYR A 573 -32.19 0.56 2.49
N PRO A 574 -32.91 -0.32 1.77
CA PRO A 574 -33.21 -1.66 2.26
C PRO A 574 -31.93 -2.47 2.52
N LEU A 575 -31.92 -3.28 3.58
CA LEU A 575 -30.82 -4.16 3.92
C LEU A 575 -31.18 -5.64 3.71
N GLY A 576 -30.34 -6.35 2.96
CA GLY A 576 -30.35 -7.81 2.85
C GLY A 576 -29.26 -8.43 3.73
N PHE A 577 -29.49 -9.67 4.17
CA PHE A 577 -28.55 -10.39 5.01
C PHE A 577 -28.41 -11.83 4.56
N ASP A 578 -27.19 -12.22 4.22
CA ASP A 578 -26.81 -13.61 4.04
C ASP A 578 -26.07 -14.06 5.31
N CYS A 579 -26.85 -14.62 6.25
CA CYS A 579 -26.31 -15.06 7.53
C CYS A 579 -25.32 -16.23 7.38
N LYS A 580 -25.50 -17.08 6.35
CA LYS A 580 -24.63 -18.25 6.09
C LYS A 580 -23.22 -17.79 5.74
N ASN A 581 -23.11 -16.82 4.83
CA ASN A 581 -21.82 -16.31 4.37
C ASN A 581 -21.34 -15.08 5.14
N CYS A 582 -22.10 -14.67 6.17
CA CYS A 582 -21.73 -13.54 7.00
C CYS A 582 -21.67 -12.24 6.18
N GLU A 583 -22.70 -11.96 5.38
CA GLU A 583 -22.75 -10.82 4.47
C GLU A 583 -23.98 -9.95 4.69
N MET A 584 -23.83 -8.67 4.36
CA MET A 584 -24.90 -7.69 4.30
C MET A 584 -24.88 -7.01 2.94
N VAL A 585 -26.07 -6.76 2.40
CA VAL A 585 -26.31 -6.06 1.14
C VAL A 585 -27.08 -4.78 1.40
N VAL A 586 -26.70 -3.69 0.74
CA VAL A 586 -27.45 -2.43 0.72
C VAL A 586 -28.06 -2.29 -0.67
N TYR A 587 -29.39 -2.16 -0.72
CA TYR A 587 -30.13 -2.01 -1.97
C TYR A 587 -30.45 -0.54 -2.27
N SER A 588 -30.67 -0.23 -3.54
CA SER A 588 -31.28 1.05 -3.93
C SER A 588 -32.72 1.12 -3.41
N PRO A 589 -33.16 2.31 -2.95
CA PRO A 589 -34.52 2.53 -2.46
C PRO A 589 -35.58 2.39 -3.53
#